data_AF-H0C4A1-F1
#
_entry.id   AF-H0C4A1-F1
#
_cell.length_a   1.000
_cell.length_b   1.000
_cell.length_c   1.000
_cell.angle_alpha   90.00
_cell.angle_beta   90.00
_cell.angle_gamma   90.00
#
_symmetry.space_group_name_H-M   'P 1'
#
loop_
_entity.id
_entity.type
_entity.pdbx_description
1 polymer ?
#
loop_
_entity_poly.entity_id
_entity_poly.type
_entity_poly.pdbx_seq_one_letter_code
_entity_poly.pdbx_strand_id
1 'polypeptide(L)'
;MPLLLLCVALSACRPAGHGGAEATDVASRLIGHEYAVVPLGDTVAEGLACRFASSDDVRQASVEKTGWTRGLLLCGDSVPYLFLARSIGVTQFAMSGGDPSQPYPRNKILAVQQLPKVSNFSTDGDGSELPELVDSFAGQCDLDGRGGTSFVALVRWNGEATLQGPPGVEAAWGFDVEAARVVPLDPQRLTCEPMLME
;
A
#
# COMPACT_ATOMS: atom_id res chain seq x y z
N MET A 1 41.46 0.60 51.64
CA MET A 1 40.42 -0.42 51.35
C MET A 1 39.07 0.19 51.69
N PRO A 2 38.02 0.14 50.86
CA PRO A 2 37.88 0.14 49.39
C PRO A 2 37.24 1.46 48.87
N LEU A 3 37.62 2.04 47.73
CA LEU A 3 37.10 1.80 46.37
C LEU A 3 35.58 1.58 46.26
N LEU A 4 34.83 2.61 45.84
CA LEU A 4 33.50 2.49 45.27
C LEU A 4 33.47 3.29 43.96
N LEU A 5 33.73 2.58 42.86
CA LEU A 5 33.43 3.00 41.51
C LEU A 5 31.90 3.12 41.36
N LEU A 6 31.40 4.32 41.04
CA LEU A 6 30.07 4.46 40.47
C LEU A 6 30.19 4.31 38.95
N CYS A 7 30.03 3.08 38.46
CA CYS A 7 29.70 2.82 37.06
C CYS A 7 28.23 3.16 36.85
N VAL A 8 27.92 4.39 36.43
CA VAL A 8 26.59 4.68 35.87
C VAL A 8 26.64 4.23 34.41
N ALA A 9 26.06 3.06 34.17
CA ALA A 9 25.86 2.50 32.85
C ALA A 9 25.06 3.48 31.98
N LEU A 10 25.69 3.96 30.92
CA LEU A 10 25.02 4.44 29.71
C LEU A 10 24.30 3.24 29.09
N SER A 11 23.08 2.94 29.59
CA SER A 11 22.15 2.08 28.87
C SER A 11 21.72 2.83 27.63
N ALA A 12 22.37 2.46 26.53
CA ALA A 12 21.99 2.82 25.18
C ALA A 12 20.49 2.56 24.97
N CYS A 13 19.70 3.63 24.86
CA CYS A 13 18.46 3.58 24.10
C CYS A 13 18.84 3.35 22.63
N ARG A 14 19.03 2.08 22.26
CA ARG A 14 18.96 1.64 20.87
C ARG A 14 17.48 1.40 20.59
N PRO A 15 16.81 2.21 19.75
CA PRO A 15 15.58 1.73 19.15
C PRO A 15 15.94 0.56 18.24
N ALA A 16 15.40 -0.61 18.56
CA ALA A 16 15.28 -1.69 17.60
C ALA A 16 14.40 -1.18 16.45
N GLY A 17 15.01 -0.98 15.28
CA GLY A 17 14.34 -0.43 14.11
C GLY A 17 15.10 -0.80 12.84
N HIS A 18 15.42 -2.09 12.65
CA HIS A 18 16.04 -2.60 11.43
C HIS A 18 15.10 -2.55 10.20
N GLY A 19 13.88 -1.99 10.30
CA GLY A 19 12.96 -1.84 9.17
C GLY A 19 12.91 -0.45 8.52
N GLY A 20 13.45 0.60 9.15
CA GLY A 20 13.23 1.97 8.67
C GLY A 20 14.17 2.42 7.53
N ALA A 21 15.43 1.98 7.58
CA ALA A 21 16.43 2.38 6.57
C ALA A 21 16.22 1.67 5.23
N GLU A 22 15.90 0.38 5.26
CA GLU A 22 15.63 -0.43 4.06
C GLU A 22 14.32 -0.01 3.37
N ALA A 23 13.29 0.31 4.15
CA ALA A 23 12.03 0.84 3.61
C ALA A 23 12.18 2.19 2.90
N THR A 24 12.99 3.09 3.50
CA THR A 24 13.28 4.39 2.90
C THR A 24 14.07 4.23 1.60
N ASP A 25 14.97 3.25 1.54
CA ASP A 25 15.72 2.93 0.32
C ASP A 25 14.80 2.42 -0.80
N VAL A 26 13.95 1.42 -0.53
CA VAL A 26 13.00 0.87 -1.52
C VAL A 26 12.04 1.93 -2.04
N ALA A 27 11.39 2.69 -1.15
CA ALA A 27 10.45 3.73 -1.57
C ALA A 27 11.12 4.81 -2.43
N SER A 28 12.33 5.24 -2.06
CA SER A 28 13.08 6.26 -2.82
C SER A 28 13.47 5.79 -4.22
N ARG A 29 13.78 4.50 -4.39
CA ARG A 29 14.14 3.91 -5.68
C ARG A 29 12.93 3.64 -6.58
N LEU A 30 11.76 3.42 -5.99
CA LEU A 30 10.50 3.29 -6.72
C LEU A 30 9.99 4.65 -7.23
N ILE A 31 10.19 5.73 -6.47
CA ILE A 31 9.78 7.07 -6.91
C ILE A 31 10.58 7.46 -8.18
N GLY A 32 9.84 7.88 -9.19
CA GLY A 32 10.37 8.21 -10.50
C GLY A 32 10.54 7.03 -11.45
N HIS A 33 10.32 5.79 -10.98
CA HIS A 33 10.33 4.62 -11.83
C HIS A 33 9.19 4.68 -12.86
N GLU A 34 9.52 4.38 -14.12
CA GLU A 34 8.56 4.37 -15.22
C GLU A 34 8.25 2.93 -15.59
N TYR A 35 6.96 2.60 -15.67
CA TYR A 35 6.50 1.28 -16.09
C TYR A 35 5.41 1.42 -17.15
N ALA A 36 5.35 0.45 -18.06
CA ALA A 36 4.16 0.19 -18.85
C ALA A 36 3.49 -1.04 -18.25
N VAL A 37 2.17 -1.18 -18.45
CA VAL A 37 1.31 -2.31 -18.00
C VAL A 37 2.14 -3.54 -17.61
N VAL A 38 2.15 -3.87 -16.31
CA VAL A 38 2.92 -4.97 -15.73
C VAL A 38 1.95 -6.06 -15.31
N PRO A 39 2.11 -7.32 -15.75
CA PRO A 39 1.29 -8.43 -15.27
C PRO A 39 1.40 -8.59 -13.75
N LEU A 40 0.34 -9.09 -13.12
CA LEU A 40 0.38 -9.42 -11.70
C LEU A 40 1.50 -10.42 -11.41
N GLY A 41 2.29 -10.16 -10.37
CA GLY A 41 3.43 -10.97 -9.96
C GLY A 41 4.74 -10.64 -10.68
N ASP A 42 4.71 -9.84 -11.76
CA ASP A 42 5.94 -9.47 -12.47
C ASP A 42 6.73 -8.40 -11.74
N THR A 43 8.03 -8.39 -12.03
CA THR A 43 8.96 -7.43 -11.43
C THR A 43 8.70 -6.04 -11.98
N VAL A 44 8.54 -5.07 -11.08
CA VAL A 44 8.18 -3.70 -11.47
C VAL A 44 9.39 -2.89 -11.85
N ALA A 45 10.51 -3.10 -11.17
CA ALA A 45 11.74 -2.36 -11.41
C ALA A 45 12.94 -3.30 -11.31
N GLU A 46 13.82 -3.26 -12.31
CA GLU A 46 15.02 -4.09 -12.33
C GLU A 46 15.90 -3.84 -11.10
N GLY A 47 16.39 -4.91 -10.48
CA GLY A 47 17.22 -4.84 -9.28
C GLY A 47 16.48 -4.40 -8.01
N LEU A 48 15.15 -4.26 -8.06
CA LEU A 48 14.28 -4.21 -6.90
C LEU A 48 13.51 -5.53 -6.86
N ALA A 49 13.56 -6.23 -5.72
CA ALA A 49 12.76 -7.43 -5.49
C ALA A 49 11.28 -7.05 -5.21
N CYS A 50 10.69 -6.23 -6.09
CA CYS A 50 9.34 -5.69 -5.99
C CYS A 50 8.46 -6.21 -7.12
N ARG A 51 7.33 -6.82 -6.77
CA ARG A 51 6.36 -7.40 -7.69
C ARG A 51 5.05 -6.62 -7.68
N PHE A 52 4.40 -6.56 -8.84
CA PHE A 52 3.12 -5.89 -8.99
C PHE A 52 2.00 -6.74 -8.37
N ALA A 53 1.18 -6.17 -7.48
CA ALA A 53 0.09 -6.90 -6.83
C ALA A 53 -1.30 -6.44 -7.27
N SER A 54 -1.49 -5.13 -7.48
CA SER A 54 -2.72 -4.59 -8.04
C SER A 54 -2.51 -3.17 -8.53
N SER A 55 -3.41 -2.70 -9.41
CA SER A 55 -3.55 -1.29 -9.71
C SER A 55 -4.89 -0.95 -10.29
N ASP A 56 -5.36 0.25 -10.00
CA ASP A 56 -6.62 0.79 -10.49
C ASP A 56 -6.49 2.31 -10.74
N ASP A 57 -7.43 2.86 -11.50
CA ASP A 57 -7.54 4.30 -11.66
C ASP A 57 -7.94 4.98 -10.35
N VAL A 58 -7.40 6.17 -10.12
CA VAL A 58 -7.76 6.98 -8.95
C VAL A 58 -9.13 7.62 -9.19
N ARG A 59 -10.03 7.51 -8.22
CA ARG A 59 -11.34 8.18 -8.21
C ARG A 59 -11.44 9.11 -7.02
N GLN A 60 -12.03 10.29 -7.21
CA GLN A 60 -12.40 11.19 -6.12
C GLN A 60 -13.85 11.63 -6.33
N ALA A 61 -14.69 11.44 -5.32
CA ALA A 61 -16.13 11.72 -5.41
C ALA A 61 -16.79 11.08 -6.64
N SER A 62 -16.50 9.80 -6.87
CA SER A 62 -16.98 8.98 -7.99
C SER A 62 -16.46 9.36 -9.37
N VAL A 63 -15.69 10.44 -9.49
CA VAL A 63 -15.08 10.90 -10.73
C VAL A 63 -13.68 10.30 -10.87
N GLU A 64 -13.45 9.60 -11.97
CA GLU A 64 -12.13 9.12 -12.35
C GLU A 64 -11.20 10.31 -12.62
N LYS A 65 -10.00 10.23 -12.06
CA LYS A 65 -8.92 11.19 -12.28
C LYS A 65 -8.08 10.69 -13.43
N THR A 66 -8.53 10.97 -14.65
CA THR A 66 -7.90 10.49 -15.88
C THR A 66 -6.39 10.65 -15.86
N GLY A 67 -5.68 9.55 -16.13
CA GLY A 67 -4.23 9.47 -16.15
C GLY A 67 -3.58 9.38 -14.77
N TRP A 68 -4.34 9.14 -13.70
CA TRP A 68 -3.81 8.81 -12.37
C TRP A 68 -4.15 7.37 -12.02
N THR A 69 -3.12 6.63 -11.63
CA THR A 69 -3.22 5.23 -11.24
C THR A 69 -2.68 5.08 -9.83
N ARG A 70 -3.31 4.23 -9.03
CA ARG A 70 -2.79 3.79 -7.74
C ARG A 70 -2.64 2.28 -7.74
N GLY A 71 -1.92 1.73 -6.78
CA GLY A 71 -1.81 0.28 -6.68
C GLY A 71 -0.93 -0.19 -5.54
N LEU A 72 -0.78 -1.51 -5.46
CA LEU A 72 0.04 -2.18 -4.47
C LEU A 72 1.21 -2.92 -5.12
N LEU A 73 2.36 -2.82 -4.47
CA LEU A 73 3.57 -3.56 -4.77
C LEU A 73 3.93 -4.43 -3.57
N LEU A 74 4.51 -5.59 -3.82
CA LEU A 74 5.08 -6.47 -2.79
C LEU A 74 6.58 -6.54 -2.97
N CYS A 75 7.33 -6.05 -1.99
CA CYS A 75 8.79 -6.00 -2.05
C CYS A 75 9.43 -6.88 -0.97
N GLY A 76 10.56 -7.51 -1.29
CA GLY A 76 11.31 -8.35 -0.36
C GLY A 76 10.45 -9.51 0.15
N ASP A 77 10.32 -9.63 1.48
CA ASP A 77 9.50 -10.63 2.17
C ASP A 77 7.99 -10.31 2.15
N SER A 78 7.48 -9.99 0.96
CA SER A 78 6.09 -9.61 0.70
C SER A 78 5.62 -8.39 1.49
N VAL A 79 6.51 -7.44 1.73
CA VAL A 79 6.18 -6.17 2.38
C VAL A 79 5.36 -5.31 1.41
N PRO A 80 4.13 -4.88 1.78
CA PRO A 80 3.28 -4.10 0.89
C PRO A 80 3.72 -2.63 0.81
N TYR A 81 3.68 -2.09 -0.40
CA TYR A 81 3.89 -0.67 -0.68
C TYR A 81 2.73 -0.14 -1.52
N LEU A 82 2.07 0.90 -1.04
CA LEU A 82 1.07 1.66 -1.78
C LEU A 82 1.78 2.68 -2.67
N PHE A 83 1.39 2.77 -3.93
CA PHE A 83 1.92 3.79 -4.83
C PHE A 83 0.83 4.63 -5.49
N LEU A 84 1.23 5.83 -5.90
CA LEU A 84 0.48 6.72 -6.79
C LEU A 84 1.36 7.03 -8.01
N ALA A 85 0.80 6.89 -9.19
CA ALA A 85 1.47 7.08 -10.46
C ALA A 85 0.66 7.97 -11.41
N ARG A 86 1.37 8.60 -12.34
CA ARG A 86 0.80 9.46 -13.39
C ARG A 86 1.14 8.89 -14.76
N SER A 87 0.15 8.87 -15.65
CA SER A 87 0.37 8.59 -17.06
C SER A 87 1.25 9.67 -17.70
N ILE A 88 2.33 9.25 -18.35
CA ILE A 88 3.31 10.09 -19.04
C ILE A 88 3.31 9.83 -20.56
N GLY A 89 2.25 9.19 -21.05
CA GLY A 89 2.06 8.85 -22.46
C GLY A 89 1.69 7.40 -22.66
N VAL A 90 1.94 6.92 -23.87
CA VAL A 90 1.68 5.53 -24.26
C VAL A 90 2.93 4.90 -24.83
N THR A 91 2.98 3.57 -24.81
CA THR A 91 3.98 2.74 -25.46
C THR A 91 3.32 1.70 -26.35
N GLN A 92 4.01 1.24 -27.39
CA GLN A 92 3.53 0.26 -28.36
C GLN A 92 4.22 -1.11 -28.20
N PHE A 93 4.91 -1.34 -27.09
CA PHE A 93 5.50 -2.65 -26.85
C PHE A 93 4.43 -3.61 -26.32
N ALA A 94 4.23 -4.70 -27.07
CA ALA A 94 3.42 -5.82 -26.62
C ALA A 94 4.03 -6.41 -25.34
N MET A 95 3.20 -6.61 -24.32
CA MET A 95 3.46 -7.67 -23.35
C MET A 95 3.44 -9.01 -24.10
N SER A 96 4.17 -10.01 -23.63
CA SER A 96 4.06 -11.37 -24.18
C SER A 96 2.58 -11.81 -24.14
N GLY A 97 1.95 -11.92 -25.31
CA GLY A 97 0.52 -12.26 -25.45
C GLY A 97 -0.46 -11.08 -25.59
N GLY A 98 0.02 -9.83 -25.59
CA GLY A 98 -0.78 -8.63 -25.87
C GLY A 98 -0.80 -8.26 -27.36
N ASP A 99 -1.81 -7.49 -27.77
CA ASP A 99 -1.91 -6.95 -29.13
C ASP A 99 -0.85 -5.83 -29.32
N PRO A 100 0.17 -6.04 -30.18
CA PRO A 100 1.24 -5.05 -30.42
C PRO A 100 0.73 -3.75 -31.06
N SER A 101 -0.50 -3.73 -31.56
CA SER A 101 -1.12 -2.53 -32.13
C SER A 101 -1.80 -1.63 -31.09
N GLN A 102 -2.00 -2.12 -29.86
CA GLN A 102 -2.64 -1.34 -28.81
C GLN A 102 -1.63 -0.46 -28.05
N PRO A 103 -1.89 0.85 -27.94
CA PRO A 103 -1.10 1.73 -27.09
C PRO A 103 -1.38 1.42 -25.62
N TYR A 104 -0.34 1.05 -24.87
CA TYR A 104 -0.41 0.82 -23.44
C TYR A 104 -0.01 2.08 -22.67
N PRO A 105 -0.74 2.49 -21.62
CA PRO A 105 -0.32 3.60 -20.77
C PRO A 105 1.08 3.37 -20.20
N ARG A 106 1.95 4.35 -20.35
CA ARG A 106 3.22 4.42 -19.61
C ARG A 106 3.00 5.33 -18.40
N ASN A 107 3.33 4.82 -17.22
CA ASN A 107 3.10 5.48 -15.95
C ASN A 107 4.43 5.74 -15.26
N LYS A 108 4.49 6.83 -14.49
CA LYS A 108 5.61 7.16 -13.61
C LYS A 108 5.13 7.19 -12.17
N ILE A 109 5.79 6.44 -11.30
CA ILE A 109 5.49 6.43 -9.86
C ILE A 109 5.94 7.78 -9.28
N LEU A 110 5.04 8.46 -8.58
CA LEU A 110 5.28 9.79 -8.01
C LEU A 110 5.30 9.79 -6.48
N ALA A 111 4.55 8.89 -5.85
CA ALA A 111 4.56 8.71 -4.40
C ALA A 111 4.47 7.23 -4.05
N VAL A 112 5.12 6.88 -2.95
CA VAL A 112 5.15 5.54 -2.39
C VAL A 112 5.02 5.63 -0.87
N GLN A 113 4.21 4.77 -0.29
CA GLN A 113 4.04 4.59 1.14
C GLN A 113 4.21 3.11 1.46
N GLN A 114 5.22 2.78 2.26
CA GLN A 114 5.32 1.44 2.84
C GLN A 114 4.14 1.22 3.79
N LEU A 115 3.52 0.05 3.71
CA LEU A 115 2.44 -0.37 4.58
C LEU A 115 2.92 -1.47 5.53
N PRO A 116 2.25 -1.66 6.68
CA PRO A 116 2.54 -2.80 7.55
C PRO A 116 2.23 -4.12 6.84
N LYS A 117 2.89 -5.21 7.27
CA LYS A 117 2.62 -6.56 6.78
C LYS A 117 1.18 -6.98 7.16
N VAL A 118 0.48 -7.62 6.22
CA VAL A 118 -0.93 -7.99 6.34
C VAL A 118 -1.19 -9.42 5.87
N SER A 119 -2.30 -10.02 6.30
CA SER A 119 -2.68 -11.40 5.97
C SER A 119 -2.88 -11.62 4.47
N ASN A 120 -3.50 -10.68 3.75
CA ASN A 120 -3.72 -10.78 2.27
C ASN A 120 -2.43 -10.92 1.46
N PHE A 121 -1.27 -10.62 2.05
CA PHE A 121 0.03 -10.70 1.40
C PHE A 121 1.08 -11.47 2.23
N SER A 122 0.68 -12.10 3.33
CA SER A 122 1.59 -12.85 4.18
C SER A 122 1.86 -14.24 3.59
N THR A 123 3.13 -14.61 3.50
CA THR A 123 3.57 -15.98 3.14
C THR A 123 3.69 -16.90 4.35
N ASP A 124 3.62 -16.35 5.56
CA ASP A 124 4.13 -17.03 6.75
C ASP A 124 3.11 -17.97 7.39
N GLY A 125 1.84 -17.93 6.96
CA GLY A 125 0.82 -18.97 7.22
C GLY A 125 0.65 -19.41 8.69
N ASP A 126 1.22 -18.69 9.65
CA ASP A 126 1.36 -19.13 11.03
C ASP A 126 0.09 -18.91 11.87
N GLY A 127 -0.97 -18.41 11.23
CA GLY A 127 -2.26 -18.15 11.86
C GLY A 127 -2.23 -16.97 12.83
N SER A 128 -1.19 -16.13 12.81
CA SER A 128 -1.20 -14.87 13.55
C SER A 128 -2.29 -13.94 13.01
N GLU A 129 -3.03 -13.28 13.92
CA GLU A 129 -4.07 -12.29 13.62
C GLU A 129 -3.45 -11.03 12.98
N LEU A 130 -2.99 -11.17 11.74
CA LEU A 130 -2.54 -10.04 10.94
C LEU A 130 -3.78 -9.27 10.47
N PRO A 131 -3.72 -7.93 10.47
CA PRO A 131 -4.74 -7.12 9.83
C PRO A 131 -4.72 -7.36 8.32
N GLU A 132 -5.79 -7.01 7.61
CA GLU A 132 -5.84 -7.02 6.15
C GLU A 132 -5.92 -5.59 5.61
N LEU A 133 -5.49 -5.45 4.35
CA LEU A 133 -5.74 -4.25 3.57
C LEU A 133 -7.02 -4.45 2.76
N VAL A 134 -7.94 -3.50 2.90
CA VAL A 134 -9.18 -3.43 2.14
C VAL A 134 -9.17 -2.22 1.23
N ASP A 135 -9.73 -2.44 0.05
CA ASP A 135 -9.82 -1.44 -1.01
C ASP A 135 -11.22 -0.83 -1.04
N SER A 136 -11.33 0.46 -1.38
CA SER A 136 -12.62 1.13 -1.59
C SER A 136 -13.56 0.41 -2.57
N PHE A 137 -13.04 -0.38 -3.53
CA PHE A 137 -13.84 -1.13 -4.50
C PHE A 137 -14.04 -2.61 -4.14
N ALA A 138 -13.49 -3.07 -3.01
CA ALA A 138 -13.84 -4.38 -2.47
C ALA A 138 -15.31 -4.44 -2.00
N GLY A 139 -16.03 -3.31 -2.00
CA GLY A 139 -17.42 -3.22 -1.54
C GLY A 139 -17.58 -3.30 -0.04
N GLN A 140 -16.46 -3.25 0.70
CA GLN A 140 -16.41 -3.48 2.14
C GLN A 140 -16.31 -2.19 2.94
N CYS A 141 -15.91 -1.07 2.33
CA CYS A 141 -15.67 0.18 3.04
C CYS A 141 -16.05 1.39 2.20
N ASP A 142 -16.52 2.44 2.89
CA ASP A 142 -16.85 3.76 2.33
C ASP A 142 -16.17 4.88 3.10
N LEU A 143 -15.83 5.98 2.40
CA LEU A 143 -15.30 7.20 3.00
C LEU A 143 -16.40 8.24 3.17
N ASP A 144 -16.55 8.75 4.38
CA ASP A 144 -17.63 9.65 4.81
C ASP A 144 -19.04 9.10 4.50
N GLY A 145 -19.19 7.77 4.54
CA GLY A 145 -20.43 7.08 4.17
C GLY A 145 -20.80 7.23 2.70
N ARG A 146 -19.81 7.50 1.83
CA ARG A 146 -20.00 7.65 0.38
C ARG A 146 -18.95 6.82 -0.37
N GLY A 147 -19.45 5.97 -1.26
CA GLY A 147 -18.60 5.27 -2.22
C GLY A 147 -17.98 6.20 -3.27
N GLY A 148 -16.97 5.67 -3.99
CA GLY A 148 -16.42 6.29 -5.20
C GLY A 148 -15.21 7.20 -5.00
N THR A 149 -14.68 7.31 -3.79
CA THR A 149 -13.35 7.89 -3.55
C THR A 149 -12.36 6.76 -3.28
N SER A 150 -11.24 6.74 -4.00
CA SER A 150 -10.18 5.75 -3.82
C SER A 150 -9.48 5.92 -2.48
N PHE A 151 -9.38 4.83 -1.73
CA PHE A 151 -8.55 4.73 -0.54
C PHE A 151 -8.12 3.27 -0.34
N VAL A 152 -7.12 3.09 0.52
CA VAL A 152 -6.76 1.78 1.08
C VAL A 152 -6.86 1.90 2.59
N ALA A 153 -7.50 0.93 3.23
CA ALA A 153 -7.66 0.89 4.68
C ALA A 153 -7.01 -0.38 5.23
N LEU A 154 -6.35 -0.25 6.37
CA LEU A 154 -5.87 -1.35 7.18
C LEU A 154 -6.93 -1.65 8.23
N VAL A 155 -7.44 -2.88 8.24
CA VAL A 155 -8.51 -3.26 9.16
C VAL A 155 -8.17 -4.57 9.87
N ARG A 156 -8.64 -4.69 11.11
CA ARG A 156 -8.44 -5.88 11.95
C ARG A 156 -9.80 -6.47 12.31
N TRP A 157 -10.00 -7.74 11.94
CA TRP A 157 -11.16 -8.52 12.34
C TRP A 157 -10.84 -9.27 13.63
N ASN A 158 -11.69 -9.14 14.62
CA ASN A 158 -11.57 -9.79 15.93
C ASN A 158 -12.43 -11.07 16.03
N GLY A 159 -12.84 -11.65 14.90
CA GLY A 159 -13.62 -12.90 14.86
C GLY A 159 -15.14 -12.76 15.07
N GLU A 160 -15.70 -11.54 15.08
CA GLU A 160 -17.15 -11.33 15.10
C GLU A 160 -17.71 -11.10 13.68
N ALA A 161 -18.93 -11.58 13.41
CA ALA A 161 -19.64 -11.49 12.12
C ALA A 161 -19.99 -10.04 11.68
N THR A 162 -19.67 -9.07 12.53
CA THR A 162 -19.78 -7.63 12.29
C THR A 162 -18.48 -7.00 12.76
N LEU A 163 -17.98 -6.00 12.03
CA LEU A 163 -17.02 -5.04 12.60
C LEU A 163 -17.75 -4.32 13.74
N GLN A 164 -17.73 -4.85 14.96
CA GLN A 164 -18.48 -4.24 16.05
C GLN A 164 -17.81 -2.93 16.47
N GLY A 165 -18.41 -1.86 15.97
CA GLY A 165 -18.09 -0.48 16.25
C GLY A 165 -17.11 0.13 15.24
N PRO A 166 -17.14 1.46 15.06
CA PRO A 166 -15.92 2.18 14.72
C PRO A 166 -14.96 1.96 15.91
N PRO A 167 -14.08 0.93 15.86
CA PRO A 167 -12.79 1.08 15.18
C PRO A 167 -12.20 -0.26 14.69
N GLY A 168 -12.79 -0.88 13.66
CA GLY A 168 -12.12 -1.98 12.95
C GLY A 168 -10.99 -1.51 12.02
N VAL A 169 -10.98 -0.21 11.68
CA VAL A 169 -9.97 0.43 10.82
C VAL A 169 -8.85 0.99 11.69
N GLU A 170 -7.64 0.46 11.53
CA GLU A 170 -6.45 0.90 12.27
C GLU A 170 -5.77 2.10 11.61
N ALA A 171 -5.76 2.12 10.28
CA ALA A 171 -5.14 3.18 9.49
C ALA A 171 -5.78 3.23 8.10
N ALA A 172 -5.68 4.38 7.44
CA ALA A 172 -6.16 4.53 6.08
C ALA A 172 -5.34 5.56 5.31
N TRP A 173 -5.32 5.38 4.00
CA TRP A 173 -4.57 6.21 3.08
C TRP A 173 -5.42 6.56 1.85
N GLY A 174 -5.41 7.82 1.50
CA GLY A 174 -6.02 8.37 0.29
C GLY A 174 -4.96 8.90 -0.67
N PHE A 175 -5.45 9.49 -1.76
CA PHE A 175 -4.59 9.99 -2.84
C PHE A 175 -4.90 11.45 -3.13
N ASP A 176 -3.92 12.31 -2.87
CA ASP A 176 -3.93 13.70 -3.30
C ASP A 176 -3.20 13.79 -4.65
N VAL A 177 -4.01 13.81 -5.73
CA VAL A 177 -3.50 13.88 -7.10
C VAL A 177 -2.92 15.25 -7.42
N GLU A 178 -3.39 16.34 -6.81
CA GLU A 178 -2.88 17.68 -7.07
C GLU A 178 -1.49 17.86 -6.47
N ALA A 179 -1.27 17.31 -5.27
CA ALA A 179 0.03 17.30 -4.61
C ALA A 179 0.93 16.11 -5.01
N ALA A 180 0.41 15.16 -5.79
CA ALA A 180 1.05 13.89 -6.15
C ALA A 180 1.53 13.09 -4.93
N ARG A 181 0.66 12.89 -3.94
CA ARG A 181 1.01 12.22 -2.67
C ARG A 181 -0.02 11.19 -2.23
N VAL A 182 0.48 10.17 -1.52
CA VAL A 182 -0.34 9.34 -0.63
C VAL A 182 -0.50 10.09 0.69
N VAL A 183 -1.73 10.21 1.18
CA VAL A 183 -2.04 11.00 2.39
C VAL A 183 -2.73 10.12 3.43
N PRO A 184 -2.37 10.22 4.71
CA PRO A 184 -3.11 9.54 5.77
C PRO A 184 -4.54 10.11 5.83
N LEU A 185 -5.51 9.23 6.00
CA LEU A 185 -6.91 9.58 6.26
C LEU A 185 -7.21 9.31 7.73
N ASP A 186 -8.19 10.05 8.26
CA ASP A 186 -8.75 9.76 9.58
C ASP A 186 -9.58 8.47 9.50
N PRO A 187 -9.22 7.40 10.24
CA PRO A 187 -9.99 6.15 10.25
C PRO A 187 -11.45 6.34 10.67
N GLN A 188 -11.78 7.37 11.46
CA GLN A 188 -13.16 7.65 11.88
C GLN A 188 -14.07 8.07 10.72
N ARG A 189 -13.48 8.46 9.58
CA ARG A 189 -14.22 8.78 8.36
C ARG A 189 -14.55 7.55 7.54
N LEU A 190 -13.97 6.39 7.85
CA LEU A 190 -14.27 5.16 7.14
C LEU A 190 -15.34 4.36 7.86
N THR A 191 -16.33 3.93 7.09
CA THR A 191 -17.33 2.97 7.51
C THR A 191 -17.11 1.71 6.72
N CYS A 192 -16.84 0.60 7.42
CA CYS A 192 -16.67 -0.69 6.77
C CYS A 192 -17.79 -1.65 7.18
N GLU A 193 -18.37 -2.34 6.21
CA GLU A 193 -19.34 -3.41 6.42
C GLU A 193 -18.60 -4.75 6.58
N PRO A 194 -19.09 -5.65 7.43
CA PRO A 194 -18.55 -7.00 7.50
C PRO A 194 -18.74 -7.74 6.18
N MET A 195 -17.72 -8.46 5.74
CA MET A 195 -17.91 -9.53 4.77
C MET A 195 -18.73 -10.63 5.41
N LEU A 196 -19.98 -10.78 4.97
CA LEU A 196 -20.69 -12.04 5.17
C LEU A 196 -20.01 -13.07 4.28
N MET A 197 -19.13 -13.91 4.85
CA MET A 197 -18.73 -15.13 4.19
C MET A 197 -19.97 -16.04 4.13
N GLU A 198 -20.57 -16.18 2.95
CA GLU A 198 -21.58 -17.23 2.67
C GLU A 198 -20.94 -18.62 2.62
#